data_AF-A0A2N2JCH9-F1
#
_entry.id   AF-A0A2N2JCH9-F1
#
_cell.length_a   1.000
_cell.length_b   1.000
_cell.length_c   1.000
_cell.angle_alpha   90.00
_cell.angle_beta   90.00
_cell.angle_gamma   90.00
#
_symmetry.space_group_name_H-M   'P 1'
#
loop_
_entity.id
_entity.type
_entity.pdbx_description
1 polymer ?
#
loop_
_entity_poly.entity_id
_entity_poly.type
_entity_poly.pdbx_seq_one_letter_code
_entity_poly.pdbx_strand_id
1 'polypeptide(L)'
;MIQSPSGALALALALALLGVAPGCDSPPDFTGDPCEIAPTLTSLQAQSFKPGCSFDGCHDQRSSEGGLDFESPGLHARLVNVAAMDDNAGARGKLRVVPGDPDASFLVQKVEGTQAGDEGELMPEGADAPISPECRIAQLRRWIEDGAKDN
;
A
#
# COMPACT_ATOMS: atom_id res chain seq x y z
N MET A 1 6.11 45.43 50.88
CA MET A 1 6.36 46.80 50.39
C MET A 1 7.34 46.70 49.22
N ILE A 2 6.87 47.17 48.06
CA ILE A 2 7.64 47.78 46.96
C ILE A 2 8.32 46.83 45.95
N GLN A 3 7.53 46.64 44.89
CA GLN A 3 7.82 46.41 43.47
C GLN A 3 9.05 47.16 42.93
N SER A 4 9.80 46.51 42.02
CA SER A 4 10.52 47.18 40.93
C SER A 4 10.48 46.31 39.66
N PRO A 5 9.99 46.83 38.52
CA PRO A 5 9.96 46.17 37.22
C PRO A 5 11.11 46.65 36.31
N SER A 6 11.66 45.76 35.51
CA SER A 6 12.51 46.07 34.35
C SER A 6 12.22 44.96 33.35
N GLY A 7 11.65 45.18 32.17
CA GLY A 7 11.82 46.29 31.24
C GLY A 7 12.13 45.63 29.91
N ALA A 8 11.08 45.33 29.14
CA ALA A 8 11.21 44.74 27.81
C ALA A 8 11.85 45.76 26.86
N LEU A 9 12.96 45.38 26.23
CA LEU A 9 13.48 46.09 25.07
C LEU A 9 13.46 45.15 23.87
N ALA A 10 12.52 45.43 22.97
CA ALA A 10 12.50 44.90 21.62
C ALA A 10 13.63 45.57 20.82
N LEU A 11 14.42 44.77 20.10
CA LEU A 11 15.17 45.25 18.96
C LEU A 11 14.90 44.33 17.78
N ALA A 12 13.96 44.76 16.95
CA ALA A 12 13.73 44.20 15.63
C ALA A 12 14.90 44.60 14.73
N LEU A 13 15.58 43.61 14.15
CA LEU A 13 16.40 43.83 12.97
C LEU A 13 15.86 42.92 11.86
N ALA A 14 15.00 43.52 11.03
CA ALA A 14 14.56 42.92 9.79
C ALA A 14 15.72 42.92 8.81
N LEU A 15 16.13 41.74 8.35
CA LEU A 15 16.91 41.59 7.12
C LEU A 15 16.08 40.76 6.16
N ALA A 16 15.35 41.47 5.29
CA ALA A 16 14.71 40.89 4.13
C ALA A 16 15.79 40.50 3.12
N LEU A 17 15.95 39.20 2.88
CA LEU A 17 16.62 38.67 1.70
C LEU A 17 15.58 37.91 0.89
N LEU A 18 15.25 38.48 -0.28
CA LEU A 18 14.53 37.81 -1.35
C LEU A 18 15.29 36.54 -1.74
N GLY A 19 14.64 35.40 -1.53
CA GLY A 19 15.04 34.12 -2.09
C GLY A 19 13.82 33.41 -2.64
N VAL A 20 13.44 33.71 -3.88
CA VAL A 20 12.57 32.82 -4.65
C VAL A 20 13.44 31.63 -5.06
N ALA A 21 13.40 30.57 -4.28
CA ALA A 21 13.91 29.29 -4.73
C ALA A 21 12.88 28.66 -5.68
N PRO A 22 13.28 28.11 -6.84
CA PRO A 22 12.40 27.30 -7.66
C PRO A 22 11.92 26.13 -6.82
N GLY A 23 10.63 25.80 -6.92
CA GLY A 23 10.05 24.63 -6.26
C GLY A 23 10.92 23.41 -6.53
N CYS A 24 11.71 23.03 -5.55
CA CYS A 24 12.18 21.67 -5.42
C CYS A 24 10.89 20.90 -5.14
N ASP A 25 10.47 20.11 -6.12
CA ASP A 25 9.41 19.13 -5.97
C ASP A 25 9.79 18.26 -4.77
N SER A 26 9.24 18.58 -3.60
CA SER A 26 9.44 17.75 -2.43
C SER A 26 8.88 16.38 -2.80
N PRO A 27 9.64 15.28 -2.67
CA PRO A 27 9.04 13.95 -2.77
C PRO A 27 7.86 13.92 -1.79
N PRO A 28 6.73 13.28 -2.13
CA PRO A 28 5.59 13.24 -1.24
C PRO A 28 6.06 12.76 0.12
N ASP A 29 5.86 13.62 1.12
CA ASP A 29 6.15 13.34 2.51
C ASP A 29 5.32 12.11 2.89
N PHE A 30 5.95 10.94 3.05
CA PHE A 30 5.30 9.72 3.56
C PHE A 30 5.06 9.83 5.08
N THR A 31 4.70 11.02 5.57
CA THR A 31 4.30 11.28 6.96
C THR A 31 2.77 11.29 7.13
N GLY A 32 2.03 10.92 6.08
CA GLY A 32 0.58 10.70 6.11
C GLY A 32 0.19 9.45 6.89
N ASP A 33 -1.05 9.43 7.36
CA ASP A 33 -1.65 8.26 8.00
C ASP A 33 -1.56 7.06 7.03
N PRO A 34 -0.97 5.91 7.41
CA PRO A 34 -0.90 4.72 6.56
C PRO A 34 -2.27 4.19 6.11
N CYS A 35 -3.36 4.70 6.69
CA CYS A 35 -4.74 4.41 6.33
C CYS A 35 -5.35 5.40 5.31
N GLU A 36 -4.67 6.51 4.97
CA GLU A 36 -5.09 7.47 3.95
C GLU A 36 -4.75 7.00 2.52
N ILE A 37 -5.08 5.75 2.22
CA ILE A 37 -4.92 5.16 0.89
C ILE A 37 -6.30 5.10 0.25
N ALA A 38 -6.47 5.70 -0.93
CA ALA A 38 -7.71 5.56 -1.66
C ALA A 38 -7.91 4.10 -2.12
N PRO A 39 -9.14 3.56 -2.12
CA PRO A 39 -9.43 2.19 -2.56
C PRO A 39 -9.47 2.13 -4.11
N THR A 40 -8.38 2.53 -4.75
CA THR A 40 -8.17 2.45 -6.19
C THR A 40 -6.93 1.61 -6.48
N LEU A 41 -6.89 0.98 -7.65
CA LEU A 41 -5.75 0.14 -8.02
C LEU A 41 -4.44 0.96 -8.05
N THR A 42 -4.49 2.19 -8.53
CA THR A 42 -3.37 3.13 -8.62
C THR A 42 -2.82 3.45 -7.23
N SER A 43 -3.69 3.78 -6.28
CA SER A 43 -3.28 4.08 -4.91
C SER A 43 -2.74 2.84 -4.18
N LEU A 44 -3.41 1.69 -4.33
CA LEU A 44 -2.95 0.43 -3.74
C LEU A 44 -1.61 -0.01 -4.32
N GLN A 45 -1.41 0.12 -5.63
CA GLN A 45 -0.14 -0.21 -6.28
C GLN A 45 1.00 0.66 -5.75
N ALA A 46 0.79 1.97 -5.70
CA ALA A 46 1.84 2.91 -5.28
C ALA A 46 2.16 2.82 -3.78
N GLN A 47 1.13 2.66 -2.94
CA GLN A 47 1.27 2.85 -1.50
C GLN A 47 1.26 1.55 -0.69
N SER A 48 0.77 0.44 -1.24
CA SER A 48 0.71 -0.87 -0.56
C SER A 48 1.53 -1.94 -1.28
N PHE A 49 1.26 -2.22 -2.56
CA PHE A 49 1.90 -3.36 -3.24
C PHE A 49 3.40 -3.13 -3.49
N LYS A 50 3.80 -1.95 -4.00
CA LYS A 50 5.22 -1.65 -4.19
C LYS A 50 6.04 -1.72 -2.90
N PRO A 51 5.65 -1.03 -1.81
CA PRO A 51 6.43 -1.06 -0.57
C PRO A 51 6.29 -2.35 0.24
N GLY A 52 5.23 -3.16 0.03
CA GLY A 52 4.95 -4.34 0.86
C GLY A 52 5.09 -5.69 0.18
N CYS A 53 5.05 -5.75 -1.15
CA CYS A 53 5.06 -6.99 -1.92
C CYS A 53 6.18 -7.04 -2.96
N SER A 54 6.56 -5.90 -3.53
CA SER A 54 7.68 -5.79 -4.47
C SER A 54 9.00 -5.43 -3.79
N PHE A 55 8.98 -4.92 -2.56
CA PHE A 55 10.18 -4.40 -1.88
C PHE A 55 11.30 -5.43 -1.68
N ASP A 56 10.95 -6.64 -1.25
CA ASP A 56 11.91 -7.75 -1.09
C ASP A 56 12.18 -8.47 -2.42
N GLY A 57 11.61 -7.99 -3.53
CA GLY A 57 11.83 -8.51 -4.87
C GLY A 57 11.07 -9.80 -5.19
N CYS A 58 10.13 -10.26 -4.35
CA CYS A 58 9.38 -11.48 -4.63
C CYS A 58 8.28 -11.28 -5.70
N HIS A 59 7.67 -10.10 -5.76
CA HIS A 59 6.60 -9.78 -6.73
C HIS A 59 6.91 -8.50 -7.51
N ASP A 60 8.05 -8.48 -8.18
CA ASP A 60 8.51 -7.38 -9.04
C ASP A 60 8.77 -7.85 -10.49
N GLN A 61 9.35 -6.96 -11.30
CA GLN A 61 9.65 -7.22 -12.72
C GLN A 61 10.77 -8.23 -12.93
N ARG A 62 11.66 -8.41 -11.96
CA ARG A 62 12.82 -9.31 -12.03
C ARG A 62 12.50 -10.68 -11.46
N SER A 63 11.60 -10.74 -10.51
CA SER A 63 11.16 -11.95 -9.83
C SER A 63 9.67 -11.82 -9.53
N SER A 64 8.90 -12.66 -10.22
CA SER A 64 7.43 -12.66 -10.19
C SER A 64 6.94 -13.97 -9.59
N GLU A 65 7.14 -14.16 -8.30
CA GLU A 65 6.66 -15.34 -7.57
C GLU A 65 5.15 -15.51 -7.76
N GLY A 66 4.72 -16.76 -7.91
CA GLY A 66 3.33 -17.07 -8.31
C GLY A 66 2.91 -16.37 -9.61
N GLY A 67 3.86 -16.02 -10.49
CA GLY A 67 3.68 -15.30 -11.76
C GLY A 67 3.03 -13.93 -11.63
N LEU A 68 3.27 -13.23 -10.51
CA LEU A 68 2.67 -11.93 -10.23
C LEU A 68 3.73 -10.86 -10.04
N ASP A 69 3.62 -9.80 -10.84
CA ASP A 69 4.41 -8.57 -10.76
C ASP A 69 3.46 -7.39 -10.51
N PHE A 70 3.65 -6.72 -9.36
CA PHE A 70 2.88 -5.56 -8.94
C PHE A 70 3.41 -4.22 -9.49
N GLU A 71 4.55 -4.17 -10.17
CA GLU A 71 5.16 -2.92 -10.62
C GLU A 71 4.84 -2.54 -12.05
N SER A 72 4.82 -3.52 -12.96
CA SER A 72 4.68 -3.24 -14.40
C SER A 72 3.33 -2.58 -14.75
N PRO A 73 3.27 -1.85 -15.88
CA PRO A 73 2.00 -1.38 -16.45
C PRO A 73 0.99 -2.52 -16.67
N GLY A 74 -0.31 -2.22 -16.64
CA GLY A 74 -1.37 -3.21 -16.88
C GLY A 74 -1.57 -4.20 -15.73
N LEU A 75 -1.32 -3.79 -14.49
CA LEU A 75 -1.49 -4.61 -13.29
C LEU A 75 -2.89 -5.20 -13.16
N HIS A 76 -3.93 -4.43 -13.51
CA HIS A 76 -5.32 -4.86 -13.47
C HIS A 76 -5.54 -6.21 -14.18
N ALA A 77 -5.05 -6.30 -15.42
CA ALA A 77 -5.19 -7.50 -16.26
C ALA A 77 -4.43 -8.72 -15.73
N ARG A 78 -3.48 -8.54 -14.80
CA ARG A 78 -2.76 -9.63 -14.13
C ARG A 78 -3.41 -10.04 -12.80
N LEU A 79 -4.30 -9.23 -12.24
CA LEU A 79 -4.95 -9.49 -10.96
C LEU A 79 -6.38 -9.98 -11.13
N VAL A 80 -7.16 -9.26 -11.93
CA VAL A 80 -8.60 -9.36 -11.90
C VAL A 80 -9.09 -10.48 -12.81
N ASN A 81 -9.85 -11.41 -12.27
CA ASN A 81 -10.30 -12.63 -12.95
C ASN A 81 -9.17 -13.52 -13.51
N VAL A 82 -7.98 -13.43 -12.92
CA VAL A 82 -6.83 -14.27 -13.27
C VAL A 82 -6.74 -15.44 -12.29
N ALA A 83 -6.52 -16.65 -12.78
CA ALA A 83 -6.33 -17.82 -11.93
C ALA A 83 -5.16 -17.63 -10.95
N ALA A 84 -5.31 -18.11 -9.73
CA ALA A 84 -4.17 -18.27 -8.81
C ALA A 84 -3.17 -19.27 -9.42
N MET A 85 -1.88 -18.97 -9.32
CA MET A 85 -0.81 -19.82 -9.87
C MET A 85 -0.19 -20.74 -8.82
N ASP A 86 -0.65 -20.70 -7.58
CA ASP A 86 -0.42 -21.80 -6.64
C ASP A 86 -1.13 -23.05 -7.17
N ASP A 87 -0.44 -24.19 -7.22
CA ASP A 87 -0.95 -25.41 -7.86
C ASP A 87 -2.27 -25.87 -7.25
N ASN A 88 -2.42 -25.82 -5.93
CA ASN A 88 -3.60 -26.31 -5.24
C ASN A 88 -4.75 -25.29 -5.30
N ALA A 89 -4.48 -24.00 -5.13
CA ALA A 89 -5.47 -22.94 -5.27
C ALA A 89 -5.98 -22.85 -6.72
N GLY A 90 -5.06 -22.92 -7.68
CA GLY A 90 -5.34 -22.91 -9.12
C GLY A 90 -6.14 -24.15 -9.55
N ALA A 91 -5.77 -25.35 -9.08
CA ALA A 91 -6.54 -26.57 -9.32
C ALA A 91 -7.96 -26.52 -8.71
N ARG A 92 -8.14 -25.76 -7.63
CA ARG A 92 -9.45 -25.47 -7.03
C ARG A 92 -10.21 -24.33 -7.69
N GLY A 93 -9.66 -23.73 -8.76
CA GLY A 93 -10.29 -22.67 -9.54
C GLY A 93 -10.33 -21.30 -8.84
N LYS A 94 -9.49 -21.06 -7.83
CA LYS A 94 -9.40 -19.76 -7.18
C LYS A 94 -8.86 -18.69 -8.14
N LEU A 95 -9.38 -17.48 -8.03
CA LEU A 95 -8.90 -16.31 -8.76
C LEU A 95 -8.10 -15.41 -7.82
N ARG A 96 -7.07 -14.74 -8.35
CA ARG A 96 -6.24 -13.76 -7.63
C ARG A 96 -7.12 -12.67 -7.03
N VAL A 97 -8.00 -12.07 -7.84
CA VAL A 97 -9.03 -11.12 -7.42
C VAL A 97 -10.35 -11.46 -8.10
N VAL A 98 -11.40 -11.58 -7.30
CA VAL A 98 -12.80 -11.74 -7.71
C VAL A 98 -13.51 -10.39 -7.52
N PRO A 99 -13.88 -9.67 -8.61
CA PRO A 99 -14.61 -8.41 -8.50
C PRO A 99 -15.88 -8.55 -7.67
N GLY A 100 -16.04 -7.69 -6.67
CA GLY A 100 -17.19 -7.66 -5.78
C GLY A 100 -17.16 -8.68 -4.64
N ASP A 101 -16.16 -9.56 -4.57
CA ASP A 101 -16.06 -10.59 -3.53
C ASP A 101 -14.63 -10.65 -2.94
N PRO A 102 -14.35 -9.86 -1.88
CA PRO A 102 -13.05 -9.88 -1.22
C PRO A 102 -12.74 -11.23 -0.56
N ASP A 103 -13.74 -11.94 -0.01
CA ASP A 103 -13.50 -13.21 0.69
C ASP A 103 -13.16 -14.34 -0.28
N ALA A 104 -13.73 -14.32 -1.50
CA ALA A 104 -13.37 -15.25 -2.56
C ALA A 104 -12.04 -14.91 -3.27
N SER A 105 -11.46 -13.73 -3.01
CA SER A 105 -10.23 -13.28 -3.66
C SER A 105 -9.00 -13.88 -2.98
N PHE A 106 -8.21 -14.66 -3.72
CA PHE A 106 -7.04 -15.33 -3.17
C PHE A 106 -5.99 -14.35 -2.63
N LEU A 107 -5.85 -13.16 -3.23
CA LEU A 107 -4.95 -12.13 -2.72
C LEU A 107 -5.31 -11.69 -1.30
N VAL A 108 -6.61 -11.56 -0.97
CA VAL A 108 -7.08 -11.21 0.38
C VAL A 108 -6.78 -12.35 1.35
N GLN A 109 -7.06 -13.59 0.95
CA GLN A 109 -6.76 -14.77 1.75
C GLN A 109 -5.28 -14.85 2.13
N LYS A 110 -4.39 -14.56 1.17
CA LYS A 110 -2.94 -14.58 1.38
C LYS A 110 -2.44 -13.48 2.30
N VAL A 111 -3.07 -12.30 2.36
CA VAL A 111 -2.65 -11.22 3.27
C VAL A 111 -3.31 -11.27 4.65
N GLU A 112 -4.41 -12.02 4.77
CA GLU A 112 -5.13 -12.26 6.04
C GLU A 112 -4.76 -13.60 6.69
N GLY A 113 -4.07 -14.49 5.98
CA GLY A 113 -3.66 -15.80 6.49
C GLY A 113 -4.81 -16.81 6.56
N THR A 114 -5.81 -16.64 5.70
CA THR A 114 -7.02 -17.49 5.68
C THR A 114 -7.03 -18.50 4.53
N GLN A 115 -5.95 -18.57 3.74
CA GLN A 115 -5.76 -19.60 2.73
C GLN A 115 -5.70 -21.00 3.35
N ALA A 116 -5.97 -22.03 2.55
CA ALA A 116 -5.81 -23.40 3.04
C ALA A 116 -4.32 -23.72 3.28
N GLY A 117 -4.02 -24.59 4.25
CA GLY A 117 -2.65 -24.89 4.66
C GLY A 117 -1.77 -25.53 3.57
N ASP A 118 -2.35 -25.94 2.45
CA ASP A 118 -1.67 -26.46 1.27
C ASP A 118 -1.57 -25.43 0.12
N GLU A 119 -1.91 -24.16 0.34
CA GLU A 119 -1.86 -23.06 -0.65
C GLU A 119 -0.73 -22.05 -0.36
N GLY A 120 0.32 -22.54 0.30
CA GLY A 120 1.47 -21.77 0.74
C GLY A 120 1.21 -20.84 1.94
N GLU A 121 2.25 -20.09 2.31
CA GLU A 121 2.28 -19.30 3.54
C GLU A 121 1.53 -17.96 3.45
N LEU A 122 1.29 -17.35 4.62
CA LEU A 122 0.85 -15.96 4.71
C LEU A 122 1.82 -15.05 3.92
N MET A 123 1.27 -14.03 3.27
CA MET A 123 2.04 -12.99 2.58
C MET A 123 1.97 -11.66 3.35
N PRO A 124 3.10 -10.95 3.53
CA PRO A 124 4.45 -11.30 3.07
C PRO A 124 5.01 -12.55 3.76
N GLU A 125 5.82 -13.33 3.05
CA GLU A 125 6.39 -14.57 3.56
C GLU A 125 7.23 -14.29 4.82
N GLY A 126 7.11 -15.15 5.84
CA GLY A 126 7.78 -14.96 7.13
C GLY A 126 7.08 -13.97 8.08
N ALA A 127 5.93 -13.39 7.69
CA ALA A 127 5.09 -12.66 8.62
C ALA A 127 4.39 -13.61 9.60
N ASP A 128 4.35 -13.23 10.88
CA ASP A 128 3.64 -13.98 11.94
C ASP A 128 2.16 -13.56 12.06
N ALA A 129 1.76 -12.49 11.38
CA ALA A 129 0.43 -11.90 11.45
C ALA A 129 0.09 -11.14 10.15
N PRO A 130 -1.20 -10.93 9.84
CA PRO A 130 -1.66 -10.16 8.69
C PRO A 130 -0.98 -8.79 8.57
N ILE A 131 -0.96 -8.26 7.34
CA ILE A 131 -0.36 -6.96 7.03
C ILE A 131 -0.90 -5.86 7.96
N SER A 132 0.03 -5.15 8.59
CA SER A 132 -0.24 -3.98 9.42
C SER A 132 0.10 -2.67 8.70
N PRO A 133 -0.64 -1.57 8.96
CA PRO A 133 -1.89 -1.55 9.71
C PRO A 133 -3.04 -2.21 8.93
N GLU A 134 -3.99 -2.78 9.66
CA GLU A 134 -5.16 -3.49 9.14
C GLU A 134 -6.00 -2.66 8.14
N CYS A 135 -5.96 -1.34 8.27
CA CYS A 135 -6.62 -0.44 7.34
C CYS A 135 -6.12 -0.56 5.90
N ARG A 136 -4.88 -1.01 5.66
CA ARG A 136 -4.37 -1.28 4.30
C ARG A 136 -5.12 -2.45 3.65
N ILE A 137 -5.37 -3.50 4.43
CA ILE A 137 -6.21 -4.63 3.99
C ILE A 137 -7.64 -4.13 3.78
N ALA A 138 -8.16 -3.26 4.65
CA ALA A 138 -9.50 -2.69 4.48
C ALA A 138 -9.64 -1.92 3.14
N GLN A 139 -8.63 -1.15 2.72
CA GLN A 139 -8.67 -0.46 1.42
C GLN A 139 -8.56 -1.42 0.23
N LEU A 140 -7.77 -2.50 0.35
CA LEU A 140 -7.75 -3.58 -0.65
C LEU A 140 -9.13 -4.22 -0.79
N ARG A 141 -9.74 -4.63 0.33
CA ARG A 141 -11.08 -5.23 0.37
C ARG A 141 -12.10 -4.27 -0.24
N ARG A 142 -12.05 -2.99 0.12
CA ARG A 142 -12.95 -1.96 -0.40
C ARG A 142 -12.83 -1.79 -1.92
N TRP A 143 -11.62 -1.76 -2.47
CA TRP A 143 -11.42 -1.71 -3.92
C TRP A 143 -12.03 -2.93 -4.63
N ILE A 144 -11.88 -4.12 -4.03
CA ILE A 144 -12.46 -5.36 -4.56
C ILE A 144 -14.00 -5.30 -4.51
N GLU A 145 -14.57 -4.94 -3.36
CA GLU A 145 -16.02 -4.75 -3.18
C GLU A 145 -16.61 -3.76 -4.20
N ASP A 146 -15.87 -2.68 -4.51
CA ASP A 146 -16.25 -1.67 -5.50
C ASP A 146 -16.06 -2.12 -6.96
N GLY A 147 -15.78 -3.41 -7.17
CA GLY A 147 -15.72 -4.07 -8.46
C GLY A 147 -14.32 -4.20 -9.05
N ALA A 148 -13.27 -4.02 -8.24
CA ALA A 148 -11.86 -4.14 -8.64
C ALA A 148 -11.55 -3.38 -9.94
N LYS A 149 -11.86 -2.07 -9.96
CA LYS A 149 -11.71 -1.23 -11.17
C LYS A 149 -10.25 -0.94 -11.50
N ASP A 150 -9.97 -0.68 -12.77
CA ASP A 150 -8.69 -0.14 -13.22
C ASP A 150 -8.70 1.39 -13.05
N ASN A 151 -8.39 1.87 -11.85
CA ASN A 151 -8.56 3.27 -11.43
C ASN A 151 -7.52 3.79 -10.45
#